data_AF-A0A174TR26-F1
#
_entry.id   AF-A0A174TR26-F1
#
_cell.length_a   1.000
_cell.length_b   1.000
_cell.length_c   1.000
_cell.angle_alpha   90.00
_cell.angle_beta   90.00
_cell.angle_gamma   90.00
#
_symmetry.space_group_name_H-M   'P 1'
#
loop_
_entity.id
_entity.type
_entity.pdbx_description
1 polymer ?
#
loop_
_entity_poly.entity_id
_entity_poly.type
_entity_poly.pdbx_seq_one_letter_code
_entity_poly.pdbx_strand_id
1 'polypeptide(L)'
;MSDININMVKITDRDGNTIDVYANDISMYLQEYIDNRDIKDMRKEPQSRWNAALIYINKQLFAVNRDRLYTDTRLNNAYNLDLIDCVCDIYITLCYEYDKEVSISGFSKLTGIDTDTVNSWGKEETRVGSKGSVIYKKLNMENEESLSNMLIGGKRNPVGILGALNRRHGWNMGQPRGADGSKAGITYSREEIVARAKEMESLPGSVDDLPD
;
A
#
# COMPACT_ATOMS: atom_id res chain seq x y z
N MET A 1 -9.15 20.57 -15.22
CA MET A 1 -7.68 20.67 -15.04
C MET A 1 -7.11 19.59 -15.93
N SER A 2 -6.32 19.95 -16.94
CA SER A 2 -5.58 18.97 -17.72
C SER A 2 -4.60 18.27 -16.79
N ASP A 3 -4.78 16.98 -16.57
CA ASP A 3 -3.85 16.14 -15.82
C ASP A 3 -2.48 16.22 -16.50
N ILE A 4 -1.56 16.96 -15.88
CA ILE A 4 -0.15 16.88 -16.24
C ILE A 4 0.29 15.49 -15.81
N ASN A 5 0.30 14.54 -16.76
CA ASN A 5 0.98 13.28 -16.55
C ASN A 5 2.48 13.61 -16.47
N ILE A 6 3.02 13.66 -15.24
CA ILE A 6 4.44 13.95 -14.97
C ILE A 6 5.41 12.98 -15.67
N ASN A 7 4.92 11.87 -16.21
CA ASN A 7 5.70 10.89 -16.95
C ASN A 7 5.52 10.98 -18.48
N MET A 8 4.82 12.00 -18.96
CA MET A 8 4.58 12.27 -20.39
C MET A 8 4.67 13.76 -20.69
N VAL A 9 5.60 14.14 -21.57
CA VAL A 9 5.74 15.51 -22.07
C VAL A 9 5.21 15.58 -23.49
N LYS A 10 4.31 16.52 -23.75
CA LYS A 10 3.86 16.82 -25.12
C LYS A 10 4.84 17.78 -25.77
N ILE A 11 5.45 17.37 -26.86
CA ILE A 11 6.34 18.21 -27.66
C ILE A 11 5.63 18.53 -28.96
N THR A 12 5.47 19.82 -29.26
CA THR A 12 4.96 20.29 -30.54
C THR A 12 6.13 20.67 -31.44
N ASP A 13 6.19 20.09 -32.64
CA ASP A 13 7.20 20.45 -33.64
C ASP A 13 6.89 21.81 -34.30
N ARG A 14 7.77 22.25 -35.19
CA ARG A 14 7.60 23.53 -35.91
C ARG A 14 6.45 23.51 -36.92
N ASP A 15 5.97 22.33 -37.29
CA ASP A 15 4.90 22.10 -38.26
C ASP A 15 3.52 21.92 -37.60
N GLY A 16 3.46 21.95 -36.25
CA GLY A 16 2.25 21.85 -35.46
C GLY A 16 1.86 20.42 -35.05
N ASN A 17 2.68 19.41 -35.36
CA ASN A 17 2.43 18.04 -34.91
C ASN A 17 2.83 17.90 -33.44
N THR A 18 1.97 17.24 -32.67
CA THR A 18 2.24 16.98 -31.24
C THR A 18 2.62 15.53 -31.05
N ILE A 19 3.77 15.29 -30.42
CA ILE A 19 4.30 13.98 -30.08
C ILE A 19 4.30 13.84 -28.56
N ASP A 20 3.75 12.73 -28.06
CA ASP A 20 3.78 12.39 -26.66
C ASP A 20 5.09 11.64 -26.36
N VAL A 21 5.95 12.24 -25.52
CA VAL A 21 7.23 11.67 -25.10
C VAL A 21 7.11 11.15 -23.68
N TYR A 22 7.24 9.84 -23.50
CA TYR A 22 7.16 9.19 -22.19
C TYR A 22 8.54 9.05 -21.56
N ALA A 23 8.60 9.12 -20.23
CA ALA A 23 9.84 8.93 -19.48
C ALA A 23 10.42 7.51 -19.62
N ASN A 24 9.56 6.50 -19.81
CA ASN A 24 9.92 5.10 -19.98
C ASN A 24 8.72 4.29 -20.54
N ASP A 25 8.99 3.08 -21.02
CA ASP A 25 7.98 2.19 -21.60
C ASP A 25 6.88 1.77 -20.60
N ILE A 26 7.18 1.67 -19.30
CA ILE A 26 6.19 1.34 -18.26
C ILE A 26 5.12 2.45 -18.21
N SER A 27 5.55 3.71 -18.23
CA SER A 27 4.64 4.88 -18.25
C SER A 27 3.83 4.94 -19.54
N MET A 28 4.44 4.63 -20.68
CA MET A 28 3.75 4.57 -21.97
C MET A 28 2.61 3.52 -21.95
N TYR A 29 2.92 2.27 -21.56
CA TYR A 29 1.91 1.21 -21.51
C TYR A 29 0.85 1.43 -20.43
N LEU A 30 1.19 2.14 -19.35
CA LEU A 30 0.20 2.55 -18.35
C LEU A 30 -0.78 3.56 -18.96
N GLN A 31 -0.30 4.55 -19.70
CA GLN A 31 -1.15 5.52 -20.37
C GLN A 31 -2.03 4.84 -21.42
N GLU A 32 -1.47 3.94 -22.23
CA GLU A 32 -2.24 3.12 -23.18
C GLU A 32 -3.34 2.30 -22.47
N TYR A 33 -3.07 1.73 -21.29
CA TYR A 33 -4.08 1.02 -20.51
C TYR A 33 -5.23 1.91 -20.07
N ILE A 34 -4.92 3.13 -19.64
CA ILE A 34 -5.84 4.17 -19.16
C ILE A 34 -6.74 4.63 -20.31
N ASP A 35 -6.13 4.99 -21.44
CA ASP A 35 -6.84 5.53 -22.61
C ASP A 35 -7.77 4.49 -23.23
N ASN A 36 -7.29 3.26 -23.42
CA ASN A 36 -8.08 2.16 -24.00
C ASN A 36 -9.28 1.74 -23.14
N ARG A 37 -9.37 2.20 -21.89
CA ARG A 37 -10.45 1.88 -20.95
C ARG A 37 -11.24 3.09 -20.48
N ASP A 38 -10.97 4.27 -21.06
CA ASP A 38 -11.61 5.54 -20.69
C ASP A 38 -11.53 5.80 -19.17
N ILE A 39 -10.37 5.49 -18.56
CA ILE A 39 -10.18 5.70 -17.12
C ILE A 39 -9.90 7.19 -16.89
N LYS A 40 -10.89 7.90 -16.35
CA LYS A 40 -10.79 9.34 -16.09
C LYS A 40 -9.77 9.70 -15.02
N ASP A 41 -9.70 8.90 -13.96
CA ASP A 41 -8.81 9.17 -12.83
C ASP A 41 -8.40 7.85 -12.17
N MET A 42 -7.20 7.38 -12.52
CA MET A 42 -6.65 6.15 -11.96
C MET A 42 -6.48 6.23 -10.44
N ARG A 43 -6.42 7.42 -9.81
CA ARG A 43 -6.35 7.55 -8.34
C ARG A 43 -7.58 7.03 -7.64
N LYS A 44 -8.75 7.20 -8.26
CA LYS A 44 -10.06 6.75 -7.74
C LYS A 44 -10.36 5.29 -8.04
N GLU A 45 -9.67 4.70 -9.01
CA GLU A 45 -9.86 3.30 -9.35
C GLU A 45 -9.43 2.36 -8.20
N PRO A 46 -10.10 1.20 -8.04
CA PRO A 46 -9.77 0.25 -6.99
C PRO A 46 -8.40 -0.40 -7.21
N GLN A 47 -7.80 -0.93 -6.13
CA GLN A 47 -6.51 -1.64 -6.18
C GLN A 47 -6.53 -2.83 -7.16
N SER A 48 -7.69 -3.45 -7.39
CA SER A 48 -7.85 -4.51 -8.40
C SER A 48 -7.66 -4.01 -9.83
N ARG A 49 -8.16 -2.81 -10.17
CA ARG A 49 -7.93 -2.18 -11.48
C ARG A 49 -6.46 -1.83 -11.66
N TRP A 50 -5.83 -1.28 -10.62
CA TRP A 50 -4.39 -1.01 -10.61
C TRP A 50 -3.59 -2.28 -10.89
N ASN A 51 -3.88 -3.38 -10.17
CA ASN A 51 -3.26 -4.67 -10.41
C ASN A 51 -3.45 -5.17 -11.86
N ALA A 52 -4.62 -4.94 -12.47
CA ALA A 52 -4.86 -5.29 -13.86
C ALA A 52 -4.03 -4.44 -14.84
N ALA A 53 -3.78 -3.17 -14.53
CA ALA A 53 -2.88 -2.31 -15.29
C ALA A 53 -1.44 -2.82 -15.22
N LEU A 54 -0.94 -3.19 -14.04
CA LEU A 54 0.40 -3.77 -13.87
C LEU A 54 0.57 -5.07 -14.68
N ILE A 55 -0.43 -5.96 -14.65
CA ILE A 55 -0.43 -7.19 -15.45
C ILE A 55 -0.42 -6.87 -16.95
N TYR A 56 -1.14 -5.83 -17.38
CA TYR A 56 -1.13 -5.43 -18.78
C TYR A 56 0.26 -4.92 -19.20
N ILE A 57 0.89 -4.05 -18.41
CA ILE A 57 2.26 -3.58 -18.68
C ILE A 57 3.22 -4.76 -18.75
N ASN A 58 3.12 -5.72 -17.82
CA ASN A 58 3.91 -6.93 -17.87
C ASN A 58 3.78 -7.65 -19.22
N LYS A 59 2.54 -7.86 -19.67
CA LYS A 59 2.25 -8.56 -20.91
C LYS A 59 2.84 -7.88 -22.14
N GLN A 60 2.91 -6.55 -22.16
CA GLN A 60 3.48 -5.80 -23.28
C GLN A 60 5.01 -5.70 -23.21
N LEU A 61 5.55 -5.50 -22.01
CA LEU A 61 6.95 -5.12 -21.84
C LEU A 61 7.88 -6.28 -21.48
N PHE A 62 7.51 -7.07 -20.45
CA PHE A 62 8.41 -8.05 -19.85
C PHE A 62 8.08 -9.49 -20.25
N ALA A 63 6.81 -9.81 -20.51
CA ALA A 63 6.41 -11.16 -20.92
C ALA A 63 6.81 -11.47 -22.36
N VAL A 64 6.80 -10.47 -23.25
CA VAL A 64 7.22 -10.60 -24.65
C VAL A 64 8.71 -10.91 -24.74
N ASN A 65 9.51 -10.32 -23.84
CA ASN A 65 10.95 -10.52 -23.80
C ASN A 65 11.43 -10.58 -22.35
N ARG A 66 11.36 -11.78 -21.76
CA ARG A 66 11.77 -12.02 -20.37
C ARG A 66 13.25 -11.77 -20.15
N ASP A 67 14.07 -11.97 -21.17
CA ASP A 67 15.53 -11.79 -21.12
C ASP A 67 15.91 -10.35 -20.75
N ARG A 68 15.01 -9.38 -20.96
CA ARG A 68 15.19 -7.98 -20.52
C ARG A 68 15.45 -7.82 -19.03
N LEU A 69 14.98 -8.74 -18.18
CA LEU A 69 15.18 -8.67 -16.73
C LEU A 69 16.42 -9.43 -16.24
N TYR A 70 17.07 -10.18 -17.13
CA TYR A 70 18.23 -10.99 -16.79
C TYR A 70 19.53 -10.30 -17.19
N THR A 71 20.62 -10.71 -16.55
CA THR A 71 21.95 -10.34 -17.01
C THR A 71 22.27 -11.11 -18.30
N ASP A 72 22.90 -10.44 -19.28
CA ASP A 72 23.35 -11.05 -20.55
C ASP A 72 24.45 -12.12 -20.36
N THR A 73 24.88 -12.35 -19.11
CA THR A 73 25.77 -13.46 -18.79
C THR A 73 25.02 -14.78 -18.93
N ARG A 74 25.22 -15.43 -20.08
CA ARG A 74 24.72 -16.77 -20.49
C ARG A 74 24.89 -17.91 -19.47
N LEU A 75 25.51 -17.66 -18.32
CA LEU A 75 25.96 -18.68 -17.38
C LEU A 75 24.99 -18.95 -16.23
N ASN A 76 24.06 -18.06 -15.86
CA ASN A 76 23.33 -18.24 -14.59
C ASN A 76 21.85 -17.83 -14.53
N ASN A 77 21.18 -17.43 -15.62
CA ASN A 77 19.78 -16.93 -15.57
C ASN A 77 19.56 -15.98 -14.38
N ALA A 78 20.56 -15.14 -14.09
CA ALA A 78 20.55 -14.28 -12.93
C ALA A 78 19.84 -12.98 -13.29
N TYR A 79 19.01 -12.50 -12.38
CA TYR A 79 18.33 -11.23 -12.54
C TYR A 79 19.32 -10.06 -12.56
N ASN A 80 19.11 -9.10 -13.46
CA ASN A 80 19.83 -7.84 -13.46
C ASN A 80 19.28 -6.95 -12.34
N LEU A 81 19.87 -7.05 -11.15
CA LEU A 81 19.38 -6.38 -9.95
C LEU A 81 19.47 -4.85 -10.03
N ASP A 82 20.38 -4.27 -10.80
CA ASP A 82 20.44 -2.82 -10.99
C ASP A 82 19.25 -2.32 -11.82
N LEU A 83 18.93 -3.03 -12.90
CA LEU A 83 17.74 -2.71 -13.70
C LEU A 83 16.45 -2.90 -12.88
N ILE A 84 16.36 -3.97 -12.10
CA ILE A 84 15.18 -4.25 -11.27
C ILE A 84 15.02 -3.20 -10.17
N ASP A 85 16.11 -2.70 -9.60
CA ASP A 85 16.07 -1.58 -8.64
C ASP A 85 15.49 -0.32 -9.31
N CYS A 86 15.91 0.01 -10.54
CA CYS A 86 15.31 1.11 -11.31
C CYS A 86 13.82 0.90 -11.59
N VAL A 87 13.42 -0.33 -11.98
CA VAL A 87 12.00 -0.67 -12.20
C VAL A 87 11.21 -0.58 -10.89
N CYS A 88 11.82 -0.93 -9.76
CA CYS A 88 11.24 -0.78 -8.42
C CYS A 88 10.97 0.69 -8.10
N ASP A 89 11.92 1.59 -8.38
CA ASP A 89 11.76 3.03 -8.16
C ASP A 89 10.63 3.62 -9.03
N ILE A 90 10.53 3.20 -10.29
CA ILE A 90 9.43 3.58 -11.18
C ILE A 90 8.09 3.08 -10.61
N TYR A 91 8.02 1.82 -10.18
CA TYR A 91 6.81 1.24 -9.60
C TYR A 91 6.35 2.00 -8.35
N ILE A 92 7.26 2.29 -7.43
CA ILE A 92 6.99 3.04 -6.20
C ILE A 92 6.47 4.45 -6.54
N THR A 93 7.16 5.14 -7.45
CA THR A 93 6.77 6.49 -7.91
C THR A 93 5.35 6.50 -8.47
N LEU A 94 5.03 5.54 -9.35
CA LEU A 94 3.69 5.41 -9.93
C LEU A 94 2.63 5.10 -8.87
N CYS A 95 2.95 4.26 -7.87
CA CYS A 95 2.02 4.01 -6.77
C CYS A 95 1.71 5.28 -5.98
N TYR A 96 2.70 6.11 -5.65
CA TYR A 96 2.45 7.38 -4.96
C TYR A 96 1.64 8.35 -5.81
N GLU A 97 1.98 8.49 -7.10
CA GLU A 97 1.29 9.40 -8.02
C GLU A 97 -0.20 9.04 -8.19
N TYR A 98 -0.49 7.73 -8.27
CA TYR A 98 -1.83 7.21 -8.43
C TYR A 98 -2.53 6.83 -7.11
N ASP A 99 -1.97 7.23 -5.96
CA ASP A 99 -2.53 6.92 -4.64
C ASP A 99 -2.86 5.41 -4.50
N LYS A 100 -1.87 4.55 -4.79
CA LYS A 100 -1.96 3.08 -4.76
C LYS A 100 -1.00 2.47 -3.76
N GLU A 101 -1.38 1.30 -3.28
CA GLU A 101 -0.57 0.55 -2.33
C GLU A 101 0.66 -0.01 -3.05
N VAL A 102 1.85 0.32 -2.54
CA VAL A 102 3.09 -0.35 -2.92
C VAL A 102 3.08 -1.73 -2.30
N SER A 103 3.25 -2.80 -3.06
CA SER A 103 3.34 -4.15 -2.49
C SER A 103 4.23 -5.05 -3.33
N ILE A 104 4.86 -6.05 -2.70
CA ILE A 104 5.62 -7.09 -3.42
C ILE A 104 4.73 -7.79 -4.45
N SER A 105 3.47 -8.08 -4.11
CA SER A 105 2.52 -8.68 -5.06
C SER A 105 2.18 -7.76 -6.25
N GLY A 106 2.15 -6.44 -6.06
CA GLY A 106 1.99 -5.48 -7.16
C GLY A 106 3.24 -5.43 -8.03
N PHE A 107 4.41 -5.35 -7.41
CA PHE A 107 5.70 -5.38 -8.11
C PHE A 107 5.89 -6.66 -8.94
N SER A 108 5.52 -7.82 -8.40
CA SER A 108 5.50 -9.09 -9.13
C SER A 108 4.53 -9.10 -10.30
N LYS A 109 3.35 -8.44 -10.18
CA LYS A 109 2.42 -8.30 -11.31
C LYS A 109 2.98 -7.43 -12.43
N LEU A 110 3.78 -6.42 -12.09
CA LEU A 110 4.45 -5.55 -13.06
C LEU A 110 5.60 -6.26 -13.76
N THR A 111 6.53 -6.83 -13.00
CA THR A 111 7.78 -7.41 -13.52
C THR A 111 7.63 -8.85 -14.00
N GLY A 112 6.67 -9.60 -13.43
CA GLY A 112 6.50 -11.03 -13.66
C GLY A 112 7.47 -11.88 -12.85
N ILE A 113 8.29 -11.27 -12.00
CA ILE A 113 9.14 -11.98 -11.03
C ILE A 113 8.24 -12.52 -9.94
N ASP A 114 8.36 -13.82 -9.66
CA ASP A 114 7.51 -14.47 -8.67
C ASP A 114 7.67 -13.86 -7.27
N THR A 115 6.57 -13.80 -6.50
CA THR A 115 6.58 -13.19 -5.17
C THR A 115 7.52 -13.90 -4.21
N ASP A 116 7.64 -15.23 -4.31
CA ASP A 116 8.53 -16.02 -3.46
C ASP A 116 9.99 -15.75 -3.81
N THR A 117 10.27 -15.47 -5.09
CA THR A 117 11.61 -15.04 -5.52
C THR A 117 11.98 -13.72 -4.86
N VAL A 118 11.11 -12.71 -4.93
CA VAL A 118 11.37 -11.40 -4.28
C VAL A 118 11.46 -11.54 -2.76
N ASN A 119 10.60 -12.35 -2.14
CA ASN A 119 10.66 -12.62 -0.71
C ASN A 119 11.96 -13.34 -0.30
N SER A 120 12.49 -14.22 -1.15
CA SER A 120 13.74 -14.92 -0.86
C SER A 120 14.94 -13.97 -0.79
N TRP A 121 14.93 -12.85 -1.52
CA TRP A 121 15.97 -11.82 -1.44
C TRP A 121 16.05 -11.12 -0.08
N GLY A 122 14.96 -11.18 0.70
CA GLY A 122 14.91 -10.68 2.06
C GLY A 122 15.51 -11.62 3.10
N LYS A 123 15.64 -12.91 2.78
CA LYS A 123 16.18 -13.90 3.71
C LYS A 123 17.69 -13.72 3.83
N GLU A 124 18.22 -13.97 5.02
CA GLU A 124 19.65 -13.85 5.35
C GLU A 124 20.56 -14.77 4.51
N GLU A 125 19.99 -15.74 3.80
CA GLU A 125 20.67 -16.62 2.83
C GLU A 125 21.18 -15.86 1.60
N THR A 126 20.48 -14.80 1.18
CA THR A 126 20.99 -13.86 0.18
C THR A 126 21.94 -12.89 0.86
N ARG A 127 23.23 -12.94 0.47
CA ARG A 127 24.32 -12.08 0.99
C ARG A 127 23.80 -10.73 1.51
N VAL A 128 23.91 -10.52 2.81
CA VAL A 128 23.55 -9.27 3.49
C VAL A 128 24.20 -8.09 2.74
N GLY A 129 23.40 -7.10 2.35
CA GLY A 129 23.85 -5.96 1.55
C GLY A 129 23.86 -6.17 0.04
N SER A 130 23.39 -7.33 -0.46
CA SER A 130 23.11 -7.50 -1.88
C SER A 130 21.99 -6.56 -2.35
N LYS A 131 22.05 -6.15 -3.63
CA LYS A 131 21.03 -5.30 -4.24
C LYS A 131 19.62 -5.89 -4.14
N GLY A 132 19.48 -7.22 -4.22
CA GLY A 132 18.20 -7.91 -4.02
C GLY A 132 17.62 -7.68 -2.62
N SER A 133 18.46 -7.76 -1.58
CA SER A 133 18.05 -7.45 -0.20
C SER A 133 17.63 -5.99 -0.04
N VAL A 134 18.30 -5.06 -0.73
CA VAL A 134 17.93 -3.64 -0.75
C VAL A 134 16.55 -3.45 -1.39
N ILE A 135 16.29 -4.07 -2.54
CA ILE A 135 14.99 -4.01 -3.23
C ILE A 135 13.87 -4.57 -2.34
N TYR A 136 14.09 -5.73 -1.71
CA TYR A 136 13.12 -6.32 -0.79
C TYR A 136 12.79 -5.38 0.38
N LYS A 137 13.82 -4.82 1.04
CA LYS A 137 13.63 -3.89 2.17
C LYS A 137 12.90 -2.62 1.73
N LYS A 138 13.28 -2.08 0.56
CA LYS A 138 12.62 -0.91 -0.05
C LYS A 138 11.13 -1.18 -0.27
N LEU A 139 10.75 -2.29 -0.90
CA LEU A 139 9.35 -2.63 -1.12
C LEU A 139 8.53 -2.82 0.18
N ASN A 140 9.13 -3.35 1.24
CA ASN A 140 8.44 -3.49 2.54
C ASN A 140 8.26 -2.15 3.24
N MET A 141 9.32 -1.33 3.29
CA MET A 141 9.28 0.02 3.86
C MET A 141 8.24 0.89 3.15
N GLU A 142 8.24 0.88 1.82
CA GLU A 142 7.28 1.65 1.03
C GLU A 142 5.85 1.05 1.08
N ASN A 143 5.69 -0.24 1.38
CA ASN A 143 4.36 -0.81 1.66
C ASN A 143 3.79 -0.23 2.96
N GLU A 144 4.60 -0.17 4.02
CA GLU A 144 4.21 0.43 5.30
C GLU A 144 3.90 1.92 5.13
N GLU A 145 4.76 2.66 4.44
CA GLU A 145 4.63 4.10 4.22
C GLU A 145 3.43 4.44 3.33
N SER A 146 3.23 3.72 2.21
CA SER A 146 2.06 3.95 1.36
C SER A 146 0.74 3.67 2.08
N LEU A 147 0.67 2.61 2.90
CA LEU A 147 -0.51 2.34 3.73
C LEU A 147 -0.73 3.42 4.80
N SER A 148 0.35 3.91 5.42
CA SER A 148 0.30 4.99 6.42
C SER A 148 -0.20 6.29 5.81
N ASN A 149 0.28 6.66 4.62
CA ASN A 149 -0.18 7.82 3.86
C ASN A 149 -1.66 7.71 3.50
N MET A 150 -2.13 6.51 3.09
CA MET A 150 -3.55 6.28 2.84
C MET A 150 -4.42 6.41 4.10
N LEU A 151 -3.90 6.01 5.26
CA LEU A 151 -4.57 6.14 6.54
C LEU A 151 -4.70 7.62 6.94
N ILE A 152 -3.58 8.36 6.89
CA ILE A 152 -3.54 9.80 7.21
C ILE A 152 -4.41 10.61 6.24
N GLY A 153 -4.39 10.24 4.96
CA GLY A 153 -5.18 10.91 3.92
C GLY A 153 -6.70 10.77 4.09
N GLY A 154 -7.19 9.84 4.90
CA GLY A 154 -8.60 9.71 5.29
C GLY A 154 -9.59 9.34 4.17
N LYS A 155 -9.12 9.09 2.94
CA LYS A 155 -9.97 8.83 1.76
C LYS A 155 -10.54 7.42 1.70
N ARG A 156 -9.94 6.47 2.43
CA ARG A 156 -10.23 5.03 2.36
C ARG A 156 -10.64 4.50 3.73
N ASN A 157 -11.17 3.28 3.76
CA ASN A 157 -11.59 2.63 5.01
C ASN A 157 -10.39 2.48 5.97
N PRO A 158 -10.34 3.25 7.07
CA PRO A 158 -9.20 3.27 7.98
C PRO A 158 -9.03 1.92 8.70
N VAL A 159 -10.13 1.22 9.00
CA VAL A 159 -10.08 -0.09 9.67
C VAL A 159 -9.45 -1.15 8.76
N GLY A 160 -9.76 -1.11 7.46
CA GLY A 160 -9.15 -2.04 6.49
C GLY A 160 -7.64 -1.81 6.35
N ILE A 161 -7.21 -0.55 6.33
CA ILE A 161 -5.80 -0.17 6.25
C ILE A 161 -5.06 -0.56 7.54
N LEU A 162 -5.63 -0.26 8.71
CA LEU A 162 -5.08 -0.70 10.00
C LEU A 162 -4.97 -2.23 10.08
N GLY A 163 -5.98 -2.97 9.63
CA GLY A 163 -5.91 -4.43 9.56
C GLY A 163 -4.75 -4.92 8.68
N ALA A 164 -4.48 -4.25 7.56
CA ALA A 164 -3.34 -4.56 6.70
C ALA A 164 -1.99 -4.24 7.35
N LEU A 165 -1.86 -3.06 7.98
CA LEU A 165 -0.67 -2.62 8.72
C LEU A 165 -0.35 -3.59 9.87
N ASN A 166 -1.36 -3.95 10.68
CA ASN A 166 -1.19 -4.87 11.81
C ASN A 166 -0.71 -6.26 11.33
N ARG A 167 -1.35 -6.80 10.29
CA ARG A 167 -1.02 -8.15 9.77
C ARG A 167 0.39 -8.23 9.20
N ARG A 168 0.88 -7.17 8.54
CA ARG A 168 2.13 -7.21 7.76
C ARG A 168 3.33 -6.60 8.47
N HIS A 169 3.10 -5.52 9.21
CA HIS A 169 4.17 -4.71 9.81
C HIS A 169 4.15 -4.74 11.34
N GLY A 170 3.21 -5.47 11.94
CA GLY A 170 3.14 -5.58 13.39
C GLY A 170 2.93 -4.22 14.06
N TRP A 171 2.21 -3.31 13.39
CA TRP A 171 1.58 -2.13 14.00
C TRP A 171 0.58 -2.64 15.03
N ASN A 172 1.04 -3.23 16.14
CA ASN A 172 0.17 -3.55 17.24
C ASN A 172 -0.27 -2.20 17.80
N MET A 173 -1.37 -1.66 17.27
CA MET A 173 -2.21 -0.74 18.00
C MET A 173 -2.47 -1.50 19.29
N GLY A 174 -1.79 -1.10 20.37
CA GLY A 174 -1.94 -1.80 21.63
C GLY A 174 -3.43 -1.95 21.85
N GLN A 175 -3.93 -3.19 21.88
CA GLN A 175 -5.16 -3.40 22.61
C GLN A 175 -4.94 -2.69 23.94
N PRO A 176 -5.90 -1.88 24.43
CA PRO A 176 -5.72 -1.14 25.67
C PRO A 176 -5.03 -2.07 26.67
N ARG A 177 -3.79 -1.73 27.06
CA ARG A 177 -3.01 -2.55 27.99
C ARG A 177 -3.88 -2.65 29.24
N GLY A 178 -4.49 -3.80 29.44
CA GLY A 178 -5.67 -3.97 30.27
C GLY A 178 -6.49 -5.24 29.96
N ALA A 179 -6.21 -5.91 28.83
CA ALA A 179 -6.70 -7.27 28.57
C ALA A 179 -5.71 -8.36 28.99
N ASP A 180 -4.91 -8.14 30.05
CA ASP A 180 -4.32 -9.26 30.78
C ASP A 180 -5.41 -9.87 31.67
N GLY A 181 -6.29 -10.69 31.09
CA GLY A 181 -7.17 -11.64 31.81
C GLY A 181 -8.13 -11.11 32.90
N SER A 182 -8.05 -9.86 33.33
CA SER A 182 -8.83 -9.26 34.39
C SER A 182 -9.79 -8.28 33.75
N LYS A 183 -11.07 -8.66 33.72
CA LYS A 183 -12.18 -7.78 33.38
C LYS A 183 -12.11 -6.50 34.22
N ALA A 184 -11.57 -5.43 33.66
CA ALA A 184 -11.78 -4.08 34.15
C ALA A 184 -13.05 -3.46 33.54
N GLY A 185 -14.07 -4.29 33.27
CA GLY A 185 -15.44 -3.83 33.20
C GLY A 185 -15.98 -3.93 34.61
N ILE A 186 -16.29 -2.80 35.24
CA ILE A 186 -17.02 -2.78 36.51
C ILE A 186 -18.30 -3.59 36.31
N THR A 187 -18.30 -4.83 36.80
CA THR A 187 -19.45 -5.72 36.73
C THR A 187 -20.07 -5.69 38.11
N TYR A 188 -21.03 -4.80 38.33
CA TYR A 188 -21.81 -4.85 39.56
C TYR A 188 -22.73 -6.06 39.51
N SER A 189 -22.80 -6.80 40.62
CA SER A 189 -23.78 -7.87 40.76
C SER A 189 -25.20 -7.28 40.71
N ARG A 190 -26.20 -8.09 40.38
CA ARG A 190 -27.61 -7.64 40.34
C ARG A 190 -28.05 -7.08 41.70
N GLU A 191 -27.50 -7.61 42.78
CA GLU A 191 -27.75 -7.17 44.15
C GLU A 191 -27.10 -5.80 44.44
N GLU A 192 -25.87 -5.58 43.96
CA GLU A 192 -25.17 -4.29 44.10
C GLU A 192 -25.85 -3.17 43.29
N ILE A 193 -26.42 -3.51 42.13
CA ILE A 193 -27.21 -2.57 41.32
C ILE A 193 -28.51 -2.19 42.05
N VAL A 194 -29.20 -3.16 42.66
CA VAL A 194 -30.43 -2.92 43.43
C VAL A 194 -30.14 -2.13 44.71
N ALA A 195 -29.05 -2.43 45.41
CA ALA A 195 -28.65 -1.71 46.61
C ALA A 195 -28.37 -0.23 46.32
N ARG A 196 -27.63 0.07 45.25
CA ARG A 196 -27.36 1.45 44.83
C ARG A 196 -28.60 2.18 44.34
N ALA A 197 -29.50 1.50 43.62
CA ALA A 197 -30.77 2.08 43.22
C ALA A 197 -31.63 2.49 44.43
N LYS A 198 -31.61 1.65 45.48
CA LYS A 198 -32.34 1.89 46.72
C LYS A 198 -31.70 2.99 47.58
N GLU A 199 -30.37 3.09 47.60
CA GLU A 199 -29.66 4.22 48.21
C GLU A 199 -30.03 5.54 47.52
N MET A 200 -30.11 5.55 46.18
CA MET A 200 -30.51 6.74 45.42
C MET A 200 -31.96 7.16 45.69
N GLU A 201 -32.87 6.21 45.89
CA GLU A 201 -34.27 6.46 46.24
C GLU A 201 -34.43 6.96 47.68
N SER A 202 -33.44 6.71 48.55
CA SER A 202 -33.41 7.19 49.94
C SER A 202 -32.77 8.57 50.11
N LEU A 203 -32.24 9.17 49.02
CA LEU A 203 -31.71 10.53 49.06
C LEU A 203 -32.86 11.54 49.10
N PRO A 204 -32.78 12.58 49.95
CA PRO A 204 -33.80 13.62 50.00
C PRO A 204 -33.91 14.32 48.64
N GLY A 205 -35.13 14.46 48.14
CA GLY A 205 -35.42 15.04 46.81
C GLY A 205 -35.24 16.55 46.75
N SER A 206 -35.06 17.22 47.91
CA SER A 206 -34.75 18.63 48.04
C SER A 206 -33.67 18.83 49.10
N VAL A 207 -32.89 19.90 48.95
CA VAL A 207 -31.87 20.32 49.92
C VAL A 207 -32.51 20.73 51.25
N ASP A 208 -33.80 21.09 51.25
CA ASP A 208 -34.56 21.50 52.44
C ASP A 208 -34.93 20.34 53.40
N ASP A 209 -34.74 19.08 52.98
CA ASP A 209 -35.03 17.88 53.79
C ASP A 209 -33.77 17.32 54.49
N LEU A 210 -32.64 18.03 54.42
CA LEU A 210 -31.43 17.69 55.16
C LEU A 210 -31.54 18.24 56.60
N PRO A 211 -31.16 17.48 57.64
CA PRO A 211 -31.16 17.98 59.01
C PRO A 211 -30.17 19.16 59.15
N ASP A 212 -30.56 20.18 59.93
CA ASP A 212 -29.75 21.38 60.25
C ASP A 212 -28.35 21.06 60.79
#